data_AF-A0A926K9D1-F1
#
_entry.id   AF-A0A926K9D1-F1
#
_cell.length_a   1.000
_cell.length_b   1.000
_cell.length_c   1.000
_cell.angle_alpha   90.00
_cell.angle_beta   90.00
_cell.angle_gamma   90.00
#
_symmetry.space_group_name_H-M   'P 1'
#
loop_
_entity.id
_entity.type
_entity.pdbx_description
1 polymer ?
#
loop_
_entity_poly.entity_id
_entity_poly.type
_entity_poly.pdbx_seq_one_letter_code
_entity_poly.pdbx_strand_id
1 'polypeptide(L)'
;MSIDSVVAVLESDVAPKHPEACDTFVTAWLEALDPIERLAAANKTLPMYLLELYWLPQAADKASKRLLESAALAMKHFEGMLSDFQLTAEIPESSLRPKQAANLSKLGESEVRALGDRLSAASREIVIE
;
A
#
# COMPACT_ATOMS: atom_id res chain seq x y z
N MET A 1 -2.52 -13.81 11.46
CA MET A 1 -3.92 -13.35 11.28
C MET A 1 -3.98 -12.70 9.91
N SER A 2 -4.95 -13.02 9.05
CA SER A 2 -5.01 -12.44 7.69
C SER A 2 -5.57 -11.02 7.71
N ILE A 3 -5.25 -10.22 6.69
CA ILE A 3 -5.82 -8.89 6.47
C ILE A 3 -7.35 -8.94 6.50
N ASP A 4 -7.94 -9.92 5.80
CA ASP A 4 -9.39 -10.08 5.77
C ASP A 4 -9.99 -10.36 7.16
N SER A 5 -9.32 -11.15 8.00
CA SER A 5 -9.79 -11.39 9.37
C SER A 5 -9.70 -10.13 10.23
N VAL A 6 -8.66 -9.31 10.07
CA VAL A 6 -8.56 -8.03 10.80
C VAL A 6 -9.66 -7.09 10.38
N VAL A 7 -9.84 -6.90 9.08
CA VAL A 7 -10.86 -5.99 8.53
C VAL A 7 -12.26 -6.43 8.94
N ALA A 8 -12.57 -7.73 8.88
CA ALA A 8 -13.85 -8.24 9.33
C ALA A 8 -14.14 -7.90 10.81
N VAL A 9 -13.16 -8.06 11.70
CA VAL A 9 -13.31 -7.70 13.13
C VAL A 9 -13.47 -6.20 13.31
N LEU A 10 -12.72 -5.39 12.56
CA LEU A 10 -12.84 -3.94 12.63
C LEU A 10 -14.24 -3.48 12.19
N GLU A 11 -14.75 -4.00 11.08
CA GLU A 11 -16.07 -3.67 10.54
C GLU A 11 -17.20 -4.14 11.46
N SER A 12 -17.15 -5.38 11.98
CA SER A 12 -18.25 -5.94 12.78
C SER A 12 -18.30 -5.40 14.20
N ASP A 13 -17.14 -5.25 14.85
CA ASP A 13 -17.07 -5.11 16.30
C ASP A 13 -16.52 -3.77 16.78
N VAL A 14 -15.60 -3.16 16.02
CA VAL A 14 -14.84 -1.98 16.48
C VAL A 14 -15.39 -0.69 15.89
N ALA A 15 -15.49 -0.58 14.56
CA ALA A 15 -15.94 0.62 13.87
C ALA A 15 -17.30 1.15 14.36
N PRO A 16 -18.33 0.30 14.58
CA PRO A 16 -19.64 0.79 15.03
C PRO A 16 -19.66 1.30 16.48
N LYS A 17 -18.72 0.84 17.32
CA LYS A 17 -18.72 1.12 18.77
C LYS A 17 -17.65 2.13 19.18
N HIS A 18 -16.52 2.11 18.49
CA HIS A 18 -15.29 2.86 18.81
C HIS A 18 -14.61 3.36 17.53
N PRO A 19 -15.24 4.28 16.79
CA PRO A 19 -14.76 4.72 15.48
C PRO A 19 -13.39 5.40 15.54
N GLU A 20 -13.11 6.23 16.55
CA GLU A 20 -11.81 6.89 16.72
C GLU A 20 -10.70 5.90 17.09
N ALA A 21 -11.04 4.86 17.88
CA ALA A 21 -10.11 3.79 18.19
C ALA A 21 -9.82 2.92 16.95
N CYS A 22 -10.84 2.68 16.12
CA CYS A 22 -10.67 2.02 14.83
C CYS A 22 -9.70 2.82 13.94
N ASP A 23 -9.88 4.14 13.83
CA ASP A 23 -9.00 5.00 13.01
C ASP A 23 -7.54 4.99 13.50
N THR A 24 -7.37 5.06 14.82
CA THR A 24 -6.05 4.98 15.46
C THR A 24 -5.40 3.62 15.22
N PHE A 25 -6.15 2.53 15.38
CA PHE A 25 -5.66 1.18 15.13
C PHE A 25 -5.24 0.99 13.67
N VAL A 26 -6.09 1.37 12.70
CA VAL A 26 -5.78 1.22 11.28
C VAL A 26 -4.51 1.98 10.93
N THR A 27 -4.33 3.19 11.45
CA THR A 27 -3.11 3.98 11.23
C THR A 27 -1.86 3.22 11.68
N ALA A 28 -1.84 2.80 12.95
CA ALA A 28 -0.68 2.09 13.52
C ALA A 28 -0.47 0.73 12.87
N TRP A 29 -1.54 0.02 12.51
CA TRP A 29 -1.49 -1.27 11.86
C TRP A 29 -0.87 -1.17 10.46
N LEU A 30 -1.30 -0.21 9.63
CA LEU A 30 -0.73 0.01 8.30
C LEU A 30 0.76 0.38 8.38
N GLU A 31 1.18 1.13 9.39
CA GLU A 31 2.60 1.49 9.58
C GLU A 31 3.49 0.30 9.95
N ALA A 32 2.92 -0.76 10.51
CA ALA A 32 3.65 -1.96 10.92
C ALA A 32 3.77 -3.03 9.81
N LEU A 33 2.99 -2.92 8.73
CA LEU A 33 2.98 -3.88 7.62
C LEU A 33 4.11 -3.61 6.63
N ASP A 34 4.56 -4.66 5.93
CA ASP A 34 5.44 -4.48 4.78
C ASP A 34 4.72 -3.69 3.66
N PRO A 35 5.46 -3.08 2.71
CA PRO A 35 4.86 -2.19 1.71
C PRO A 35 3.73 -2.82 0.87
N ILE A 36 3.80 -4.12 0.56
CA ILE A 36 2.79 -4.80 -0.27
C ILE A 36 1.57 -5.15 0.58
N GLU A 37 1.79 -5.70 1.77
CA GLU A 37 0.72 -5.97 2.74
C GLU A 37 -0.01 -4.69 3.15
N ARG A 38 0.73 -3.61 3.36
CA ARG A 38 0.21 -2.28 3.68
C ARG A 38 -0.73 -1.77 2.58
N LEU A 39 -0.35 -1.89 1.30
CA LEU A 39 -1.22 -1.51 0.18
C LEU A 39 -2.50 -2.36 0.17
N ALA A 40 -2.37 -3.68 0.33
CA ALA A 40 -3.52 -4.57 0.36
C ALA A 40 -4.48 -4.23 1.51
N ALA A 41 -3.95 -3.99 2.71
CA ALA A 41 -4.71 -3.60 3.89
C ALA A 41 -5.37 -2.23 3.72
N ALA A 42 -4.64 -1.22 3.21
CA ALA A 42 -5.20 0.11 2.97
C ALA A 42 -6.38 0.05 1.99
N ASN A 43 -6.26 -0.72 0.90
CA ASN A 43 -7.34 -0.94 -0.05
C ASN A 43 -8.54 -1.67 0.57
N LYS A 44 -8.29 -2.64 1.44
CA LYS A 44 -9.34 -3.39 2.14
C LYS A 44 -10.06 -2.58 3.20
N THR A 45 -9.39 -1.63 3.85
CA THR A 45 -10.01 -0.73 4.82
C THR A 45 -10.77 0.43 4.15
N LEU A 46 -10.56 0.71 2.86
CA LEU A 46 -11.20 1.84 2.19
C LEU A 46 -12.74 1.82 2.29
N PRO A 47 -13.46 0.72 2.00
CA PRO A 47 -14.92 0.68 2.13
C PRO A 47 -15.40 0.99 3.55
N MET A 48 -14.71 0.48 4.57
CA MET A 48 -15.02 0.76 5.97
C MET A 48 -14.98 2.27 6.27
N TYR A 49 -14.02 3.02 5.73
CA TYR A 49 -13.99 4.48 5.92
C TYR A 49 -15.11 5.23 5.22
N LEU A 50 -15.60 4.70 4.10
CA LEU A 50 -16.68 5.30 3.32
C LEU A 50 -18.07 4.94 3.84
N LEU A 51 -18.21 3.80 4.50
CA LEU A 51 -19.51 3.23 4.89
C LEU A 51 -19.71 3.20 6.40
N GLU A 52 -18.72 2.76 7.17
CA GLU A 52 -18.85 2.50 8.61
C GLU A 52 -18.27 3.64 9.46
N LEU A 53 -17.26 4.37 8.95
CA LEU A 53 -16.62 5.48 9.66
C LEU A 53 -16.95 6.84 9.05
N TYR A 54 -18.02 6.93 8.23
CA TYR A 54 -18.35 8.14 7.47
C TYR A 54 -18.59 9.38 8.34
N TRP A 55 -18.92 9.20 9.62
CA TRP A 55 -19.12 10.29 10.59
C TRP A 55 -17.81 10.81 11.18
N LEU A 56 -16.67 10.12 11.00
CA LEU A 56 -15.38 10.63 11.42
C LEU A 56 -14.99 11.83 10.53
N PRO A 57 -14.46 12.91 11.13
CA PRO A 57 -13.93 14.02 10.35
C PRO A 57 -12.95 13.52 9.28
N GLN A 58 -13.21 13.92 8.04
CA GLN A 58 -12.37 13.65 6.88
C GLN A 58 -12.07 12.14 6.67
N ALA A 59 -13.00 11.24 7.00
CA ALA A 59 -12.82 9.79 6.86
C ALA A 59 -12.39 9.37 5.44
N ALA A 60 -13.07 9.90 4.42
CA ALA A 60 -12.76 9.62 3.02
C ALA A 60 -11.36 10.11 2.61
N ASP A 61 -10.96 11.29 3.06
CA ASP A 61 -9.65 11.88 2.77
C ASP A 61 -8.53 11.10 3.47
N LYS A 62 -8.73 10.73 4.74
CA LYS A 62 -7.83 9.86 5.50
C LYS A 62 -7.58 8.54 4.79
N ALA A 63 -8.65 7.88 4.33
CA ALA A 63 -8.53 6.60 3.63
C ALA A 63 -7.84 6.74 2.27
N SER A 64 -8.20 7.76 1.50
CA SER A 64 -7.60 8.05 0.18
C SER A 64 -6.11 8.35 0.32
N LYS A 65 -5.74 9.18 1.31
CA LYS A 65 -4.34 9.49 1.60
C LYS A 65 -3.53 8.25 1.95
N ARG A 66 -4.04 7.43 2.88
CA ARG A 66 -3.37 6.17 3.29
C ARG A 66 -3.21 5.21 2.12
N LEU A 67 -4.21 5.10 1.25
CA LEU A 67 -4.13 4.26 0.05
C LEU A 67 -3.02 4.74 -0.89
N LEU A 68 -2.98 6.04 -1.19
CA LEU A 68 -1.96 6.62 -2.07
C LEU A 68 -0.55 6.51 -1.49
N GLU A 69 -0.37 6.77 -0.18
CA GLU A 69 0.91 6.59 0.51
C GLU A 69 1.38 5.13 0.46
N SER A 70 0.45 4.20 0.71
CA SER A 70 0.76 2.77 0.70
C SER A 70 1.07 2.28 -0.72
N ALA A 71 0.37 2.80 -1.73
CA ALA A 71 0.64 2.50 -3.13
C ALA A 71 2.02 3.04 -3.56
N ALA A 72 2.38 4.26 -3.15
CA ALA A 72 3.70 4.83 -3.42
C ALA A 72 4.82 3.99 -2.79
N LEU A 73 4.65 3.56 -1.53
CA LEU A 73 5.60 2.67 -0.85
C LEU A 73 5.71 1.31 -1.56
N ALA A 74 4.59 0.73 -1.99
CA ALA A 74 4.58 -0.52 -2.74
C ALA A 74 5.33 -0.38 -4.09
N MET A 75 5.17 0.74 -4.79
CA MET A 75 5.92 0.98 -6.04
C MET A 75 7.43 1.04 -5.79
N LYS A 76 7.86 1.73 -4.73
CA LYS A 76 9.28 1.74 -4.34
C LYS A 76 9.81 0.34 -3.99
N HIS A 77 8.99 -0.49 -3.36
CA HIS A 77 9.34 -1.87 -3.07
C HIS A 77 9.46 -2.71 -4.36
N PHE A 78 8.49 -2.58 -5.29
CA PHE A 78 8.54 -3.25 -6.58
C PHE A 78 9.74 -2.83 -7.42
N GLU A 79 10.11 -1.55 -7.41
CA GLU A 79 11.34 -1.07 -8.05
C GLU A 79 12.56 -1.86 -7.55
N GLY A 80 12.70 -2.02 -6.23
CA GLY A 80 13.75 -2.84 -5.63
C GLY A 80 13.72 -4.29 -6.11
N MET A 81 12.55 -4.93 -6.04
CA MET A 81 12.39 -6.33 -6.50
C MET A 81 12.75 -6.50 -7.98
N LEU A 82 12.39 -5.55 -8.84
CA LEU A 82 12.71 -5.59 -10.27
C LEU A 82 14.21 -5.46 -10.53
N SER A 83 14.92 -4.71 -9.69
CA SER A 83 16.38 -4.60 -9.76
C SER A 83 17.08 -5.90 -9.34
N ASP A 84 16.53 -6.63 -8.36
CA ASP A 84 17.07 -7.90 -7.87
C ASP A 84 16.99 -9.03 -8.92
N PHE A 85 16.18 -8.88 -9.97
CA PHE A 85 16.13 -9.86 -11.05
C PHE A 85 17.44 -9.99 -11.83
N GLN A 86 18.34 -9.01 -11.74
CA GLN A 86 19.70 -9.16 -12.27
C GLN A 86 20.43 -10.33 -11.60
N LEU A 87 20.33 -10.44 -10.27
CA LEU A 87 20.91 -11.55 -9.50
C LEU A 87 20.29 -12.89 -9.92
N THR A 88 18.98 -12.91 -10.18
CA THR A 88 18.28 -14.12 -10.62
C THR A 88 18.74 -14.58 -12.02
N ALA A 89 19.10 -13.65 -12.91
CA ALA A 89 19.59 -13.97 -14.25
C ALA A 89 21.02 -14.52 -14.27
N GLU A 90 21.78 -14.36 -13.17
CA GLU A 90 23.11 -14.93 -12.99
C GLU A 90 23.07 -16.38 -12.47
N ILE A 91 21.91 -16.86 -12.01
CA ILE A 91 21.73 -18.23 -11.52
C ILE A 91 21.73 -19.20 -12.72
N PRO A 92 22.60 -20.24 -12.75
CA PRO A 92 22.75 -21.14 -13.90
C PRO A 92 21.47 -21.85 -14.36
N GLU A 93 20.57 -22.17 -13.43
CA GLU A 93 19.29 -22.86 -13.73
C GLU A 93 18.15 -21.90 -14.10
N SER A 94 18.38 -20.60 -14.03
CA SER A 94 17.34 -19.61 -14.31
C SER A 94 17.02 -19.53 -15.80
N SER A 95 15.73 -19.60 -16.12
CA SER A 95 15.25 -19.29 -17.47
C SER A 95 15.24 -17.78 -17.76
N LEU A 96 15.38 -16.93 -16.73
CA LEU A 96 15.41 -15.48 -16.87
C LEU A 96 16.77 -15.06 -17.46
N ARG A 97 16.75 -14.57 -18.69
CA ARG A 97 17.99 -14.15 -19.38
C ARG A 97 18.44 -12.76 -18.91
N PRO A 98 19.75 -12.45 -18.95
CA PRO A 98 20.26 -11.13 -18.56
C PRO A 98 19.58 -9.95 -19.27
N LYS A 99 19.25 -10.10 -20.56
CA LYS A 99 18.51 -9.07 -21.32
C LYS A 99 17.10 -8.84 -20.76
N GLN A 100 16.41 -9.89 -20.29
CA GLN A 100 15.08 -9.78 -19.70
C GLN A 100 15.17 -9.10 -18.32
N ALA A 101 16.12 -9.51 -17.48
CA ALA A 101 16.38 -8.86 -16.19
C ALA A 101 16.73 -7.37 -16.34
N ALA A 102 17.59 -7.02 -17.30
CA ALA A 102 17.93 -5.63 -17.59
C ALA A 102 16.71 -4.79 -18.02
N ASN A 103 15.79 -5.37 -18.79
CA ASN A 103 14.54 -4.69 -19.17
C ASN A 103 13.62 -4.48 -17.96
N LEU A 104 13.54 -5.46 -17.04
CA LEU A 104 12.76 -5.34 -15.81
C LEU A 104 13.34 -4.29 -14.85
N SER A 105 14.66 -4.27 -14.67
CA SER A 105 15.36 -3.23 -13.90
C SER A 105 15.04 -1.83 -14.45
N LYS A 106 15.13 -1.66 -15.79
CA LYS A 106 14.77 -0.40 -16.45
C LYS A 106 13.32 0.00 -16.18
N LEU A 107 12.37 -0.93 -16.32
CA LEU A 107 10.96 -0.68 -16.01
C LEU A 107 10.76 -0.20 -14.56
N GLY A 108 11.52 -0.77 -13.62
CA GLY A 108 11.57 -0.34 -12.23
C GLY A 108 12.03 1.13 -12.09
N GLU A 109 13.18 1.44 -12.68
CA GLU A 109 13.84 2.74 -12.58
C GLU A 109 13.10 3.88 -13.31
N SER A 110 12.30 3.57 -14.33
CA SER A 110 11.47 4.54 -15.05
C SER A 110 10.01 4.52 -14.61
N GLU A 111 9.17 3.65 -15.17
CA GLU A 111 7.72 3.77 -15.05
C GLU A 111 7.23 3.51 -13.62
N VAL A 112 7.80 2.51 -12.94
CA VAL A 112 7.39 2.17 -11.57
C VAL A 112 7.79 3.28 -10.60
N ARG A 113 9.02 3.76 -10.67
CA ARG A 113 9.49 4.91 -9.87
C ARG A 113 8.63 6.14 -10.12
N ALA A 114 8.40 6.50 -11.39
CA ALA A 114 7.60 7.66 -11.75
C ALA A 114 6.14 7.57 -11.26
N LEU A 115 5.55 6.38 -11.28
CA LEU A 115 4.22 6.15 -10.69
C LEU A 115 4.26 6.33 -9.17
N GLY A 116 5.26 5.75 -8.49
CA GLY A 116 5.46 5.91 -7.05
C GLY A 116 5.57 7.38 -6.63
N ASP A 117 6.36 8.18 -7.37
CA ASP A 117 6.52 9.61 -7.12
C ASP A 117 5.21 10.39 -7.28
N ARG A 118 4.43 10.08 -8.33
CA ARG A 118 3.12 10.71 -8.57
C ARG A 118 2.11 10.37 -7.48
N LEU A 119 2.08 9.12 -7.03
CA LEU A 119 1.22 8.68 -5.93
C LEU A 119 1.61 9.37 -4.62
N SER A 120 2.91 9.47 -4.33
CA SER A 120 3.40 10.21 -3.16
C SER A 120 3.13 11.71 -3.23
N ALA A 121 3.14 12.31 -4.42
CA ALA A 121 2.78 13.72 -4.59
C ALA A 121 1.29 13.92 -4.33
N ALA A 122 0.43 13.11 -4.96
CA ALA A 122 -1.01 13.16 -4.78
C ALA A 122 -1.44 12.96 -3.31
N SER A 123 -0.74 12.09 -2.55
CA SER A 123 -1.07 11.91 -1.13
C SER A 123 -0.75 13.14 -0.27
N ARG A 124 0.25 13.95 -0.66
CA ARG A 124 0.59 15.20 0.04
C ARG A 124 -0.37 16.34 -0.27
N GLU A 125 -1.06 16.28 -1.41
CA GLU A 125 -2.12 17.22 -1.78
C GLU A 125 -3.40 17.02 -0.95
N ILE A 126 -3.59 15.85 -0.35
CA ILE A 126 -4.69 15.59 0.58
C ILE A 126 -4.36 16.17 1.96
N VAL A 127 -5.05 17.25 2.29
CA VAL A 127 -4.97 17.96 3.57
C VAL A 127 -5.96 17.35 4.55
N ILE A 128 -5.47 17.00 5.75
CA ILE A 128 -6.27 16.52 6.88
C ILE A 128 -6.05 17.54 8.00
N GLU A 129 -7.12 18.06 8.57
CA GLU A 129 -7.15 19.13 9.59
C GLU A 129 -7.16 18.59 11.02
#